data_AF-A0A3S3I7P3-F1
#
_entry.id   AF-A0A3S3I7P3-F1
#
_cell.length_a   1.000
_cell.length_b   1.000
_cell.length_c   1.000
_cell.angle_alpha   90.00
_cell.angle_beta   90.00
_cell.angle_gamma   90.00
#
_symmetry.space_group_name_H-M   'P 1'
#
loop_
_entity.id
_entity.type
_entity.pdbx_description
1 polymer ?
#
loop_
_entity_poly.entity_id
_entity_poly.type
_entity_poly.pdbx_seq_one_letter_code
_entity_poly.pdbx_strand_id
1 'polypeptide(L)' 'MNPIFRIDGEDHVMVTQFMSALTASELRAAEGNLARHHDDIAAALDMLFQGF' A
#
# COMPACT_ATOMS: atom_id res chain seq x y z
N MET A 1 2.07 4.98 9.88
CA MET A 1 0.78 4.37 10.26
C MET A 1 0.34 3.47 9.12
N ASN A 2 -0.62 2.56 9.33
CA ASN A 2 -1.13 1.70 8.25
C ASN A 2 -2.36 2.36 7.61
N PRO A 3 -2.26 2.94 6.39
CA PRO A 3 -3.37 3.64 5.75
C PRO A 3 -4.49 2.67 5.37
N ILE A 4 -5.71 3.19 5.31
CA ILE A 4 -6.91 2.46 4.90
C ILE A 4 -7.36 3.00 3.54
N PHE A 5 -7.54 2.11 2.58
CA PHE A 5 -8.00 2.44 1.23
C PHE A 5 -9.34 1.77 0.95
N ARG A 6 -10.26 2.52 0.33
CA ARG A 6 -11.51 1.98 -0.18
C ARG A 6 -11.29 1.40 -1.58
N ILE A 7 -11.38 0.09 -1.71
CA ILE A 7 -11.22 -0.66 -2.97
C ILE A 7 -12.49 -1.50 -3.15
N ASP A 8 -13.17 -1.36 -4.29
CA ASP A 8 -14.42 -2.07 -4.60
C ASP A 8 -15.52 -1.99 -3.52
N GLY A 9 -15.59 -0.87 -2.81
CA GLY A 9 -16.58 -0.65 -1.76
C GLY A 9 -16.17 -1.16 -0.38
N GLU A 10 -15.03 -1.84 -0.26
CA GLU A 10 -14.51 -2.41 0.97
C GLU A 10 -13.24 -1.70 1.48
N ASP A 11 -13.13 -1.57 2.80
CA ASP A 11 -11.96 -0.99 3.45
C ASP A 11 -10.82 -2.01 3.53
N HIS A 12 -9.67 -1.63 2.97
CA HIS A 12 -8.45 -2.42 2.95
C HIS A 12 -7.34 -1.69 3.68
N VAL A 13 -6.64 -2.38 4.59
CA VAL A 13 -5.50 -1.82 5.31
C VAL A 13 -4.21 -2.16 4.57
N MET A 14 -3.39 -1.15 4.27
CA MET A 14 -2.02 -1.39 3.81
C MET A 14 -1.14 -1.76 5.00
N VAL A 15 -0.72 -3.01 5.06
CA VAL A 15 0.10 -3.55 6.16
C VAL A 15 1.57 -3.32 5.85
N THR A 16 2.00 -2.05 5.89
CA THR A 16 3.31 -1.58 5.40
C THR A 16 4.49 -2.37 5.96
N GLN A 17 4.42 -2.78 7.23
CA GLN A 17 5.48 -3.55 7.90
C GLN A 17 5.66 -4.98 7.37
N PHE A 18 4.72 -5.49 6.56
CA PHE A 18 4.81 -6.79 5.89
C PHE A 18 5.14 -6.65 4.40
N MET A 19 5.66 -5.50 3.97
CA MET A 19 6.15 -5.34 2.61
C MET A 19 7.23 -6.38 2.28
N SER A 20 7.09 -7.02 1.11
CA SER A 20 8.03 -8.00 0.59
C SER A 20 8.18 -7.82 -0.92
N ALA A 21 9.31 -8.27 -1.44
CA ALA A 21 9.49 -8.45 -2.88
C ALA A 21 8.69 -9.69 -3.35
N LEU A 22 8.11 -9.60 -4.54
CA LEU A 22 7.47 -10.70 -5.28
C LEU A 22 7.97 -10.70 -6.73
N THR A 23 7.91 -11.84 -7.41
CA THR A 23 8.18 -11.93 -8.85
C THR A 23 6.99 -11.42 -9.65
N ALA A 24 7.25 -10.88 -10.85
CA ALA A 24 6.18 -10.41 -11.72
C ALA A 24 5.20 -11.53 -12.12
N SER A 25 5.66 -12.79 -12.18
CA SER A 25 4.82 -13.96 -12.47
C SER A 25 3.79 -14.29 -11.38
N GLU A 26 3.99 -13.82 -10.15
CA GLU A 26 3.04 -14.01 -9.05
C GLU A 26 1.91 -12.96 -9.07
N LEU A 27 2.08 -11.85 -9.80
CA LEU A 27 1.09 -10.78 -9.86
C LEU A 27 -0.07 -11.16 -10.80
N ARG A 28 -1.28 -10.90 -10.32
CA ARG A 28 -2.51 -10.99 -11.12
C ARG A 28 -2.72 -9.71 -11.94
N ALA A 29 -3.79 -9.67 -12.72
CA ALA A 29 -4.22 -8.45 -13.40
C ALA A 29 -4.44 -7.31 -12.39
N ALA A 30 -4.12 -6.09 -12.80
CA ALA A 30 -4.33 -4.92 -11.97
C ALA A 30 -5.82 -4.57 -11.89
N GLU A 31 -6.36 -4.48 -10.67
CA GLU A 31 -7.78 -4.17 -10.42
C GLU A 31 -8.04 -2.66 -10.26
N GLY A 32 -7.00 -1.83 -10.09
CA GLY A 32 -7.20 -0.40 -9.87
C GLY A 32 -5.91 0.41 -9.74
N ASN A 33 -6.05 1.65 -9.28
CA ASN A 33 -4.95 2.61 -9.15
C ASN A 33 -5.07 3.44 -7.87
N LEU A 34 -4.05 3.37 -7.00
CA LEU A 34 -3.95 4.14 -5.75
C LEU A 34 -3.05 5.38 -5.86
N ALA A 35 -2.66 5.82 -7.06
CA ALA A 35 -1.76 6.96 -7.25
C ALA A 35 -2.23 8.27 -6.57
N ARG A 36 -3.54 8.47 -6.42
CA ARG A 36 -4.10 9.61 -5.67
C ARG A 36 -3.77 9.60 -4.17
N HIS A 37 -3.39 8.44 -3.64
CA HIS A 37 -2.98 8.22 -2.24
C HIS A 37 -1.45 8.17 -2.10
N HIS A 38 -0.71 8.70 -3.08
CA HIS A 38 0.76 8.71 -3.06
C HIS A 38 1.32 9.21 -1.73
N ASP A 39 0.79 10.32 -1.22
CA ASP A 39 1.31 10.94 0.01
C ASP A 39 1.04 10.08 1.24
N ASP A 40 -0.12 9.41 1.31
CA ASP A 40 -0.45 8.46 2.37
C ASP A 40 0.50 7.24 2.36
N ILE A 41 0.82 6.75 1.17
CA ILE A 41 1.72 5.61 0.96
C ILE A 41 3.15 6.01 1.34
N ALA A 42 3.63 7.16 0.88
CA ALA A 42 4.95 7.69 1.19
C ALA A 42 5.12 7.90 2.69
N ALA A 43 4.18 8.57 3.36
CA ALA A 43 4.23 8.78 4.81
C ALA A 43 4.24 7.48 5.61
N ALA A 44 3.54 6.43 5.14
CA ALA A 44 3.58 5.12 5.78
C ALA A 44 4.97 4.46 5.67
N LEU A 45 5.66 4.64 4.54
CA LEU A 45 7.02 4.15 4.33
C LEU A 45 8.05 4.95 5.12
N ASP A 46 7.93 6.28 5.13
CA ASP A 46 8.78 7.15 5.93
C ASP A 46 8.65 6.78 7.42
N MET A 47 7.43 6.52 7.91
CA MET A 47 7.26 6.02 9.27
C MET A 47 7.85 4.61 9.49
N LEU A 48 7.83 3.72 8.48
CA LEU A 48 8.45 2.39 8.61
C LEU A 48 9.98 2.48 8.67
N PHE A 49 10.60 3.35 7.87
CA PHE A 49 12.06 3.41 7.70
C PHE A 49 12.75 4.48 8.55
N GLN A 50 12.07 5.61 8.79
CA GLN A 50 12.61 6.79 9.46
C GLN A 50 11.90 7.07 10.79
N GLY A 51 10.62 6.70 10.91
CA GLY A 51 9.85 6.77 12.15
C GLY A 51 9.07 8.07 12.38
N PHE A 52 8.95 8.96 11.39
CA PHE A 52 8.31 10.28 11.53
C PHE A 52 7.82 10.87 10.21
#